data_AF-P0C8Y6-F1
#
_entry.id   AF-P0C8Y6-F1
#
_cell.length_a   1.000
_cell.length_b   1.000
_cell.length_c   1.000
_cell.angle_alpha   90.00
_cell.angle_beta   90.00
_cell.angle_gamma   90.00
#
_symmetry.space_group_name_H-M   'P 1'
#
loop_
_entity.id
_entity.type
_entity.pdbx_description
1 polymer ?
#
loop_
_entity_poly.entity_id
_entity_poly.type
_entity_poly.pdbx_seq_one_letter_code
_entity_poly.pdbx_strand_id
1 'polypeptide(L)'
;MGCIKSKQDCTVHKTIQLTRNQEKDEMHNKELVGLVQANQEDSKLCSCSASPLLLEYAHRLSEDIVNKAVRQWAEVDSKYSDIPYIESDAI
;
A
#
# COMPACT_ATOMS: atom_id res chain seq x y z
N MET A 1 28.49 3.23 22.72
CA MET A 1 27.97 3.66 21.40
C MET A 1 26.45 3.73 21.53
N GLY A 2 25.88 4.93 21.71
CA GLY A 2 24.44 5.10 21.96
C GLY A 2 23.65 5.24 20.65
N CYS A 3 22.41 4.75 20.65
CA CYS A 3 21.49 4.92 19.53
C CYS A 3 20.89 6.33 19.56
N ILE A 4 21.00 7.08 18.45
CA ILE A 4 20.30 8.36 18.29
C ILE A 4 18.87 8.09 17.81
N LYS A 5 17.89 8.59 18.57
CA LYS A 5 16.47 8.56 18.22
C LYS A 5 16.17 9.85 17.46
N SER A 6 15.94 9.74 16.14
CA SER A 6 15.60 10.89 15.30
C SER A 6 14.25 11.46 15.72
N LYS A 7 14.16 12.77 15.93
CA LYS A 7 12.90 13.45 16.14
C LYS A 7 12.23 13.60 14.78
N GLN A 8 11.11 12.89 14.61
CA GLN A 8 10.30 12.97 13.42
C GLN A 8 9.55 14.32 13.42
N ASP A 9 10.17 15.33 12.83
CA ASP A 9 9.44 16.53 12.42
C ASP A 9 8.70 16.19 11.13
N CYS A 10 7.36 16.25 11.18
CA CYS A 10 6.43 15.95 10.10
C CYS A 10 6.62 16.88 8.89
N THR A 11 7.72 16.72 8.17
CA THR A 11 7.83 17.22 6.80
C THR A 11 7.28 16.14 5.91
N VAL A 12 6.35 16.51 5.03
CA VAL A 12 5.53 15.70 4.12
C VAL A 12 6.38 14.80 3.21
N HIS A 13 7.05 13.83 3.80
CA HIS A 13 7.79 12.78 3.13
C HIS A 13 7.29 11.51 3.75
N LYS A 14 6.29 10.94 3.07
CA LYS A 14 5.80 9.58 3.25
C LYS A 14 6.91 8.62 2.83
N THR A 15 8.06 8.69 3.49
CA THR A 15 9.13 7.71 3.35
C THR A 15 8.68 6.53 4.16
N ILE A 16 8.12 5.54 3.47
CA ILE A 16 7.84 4.21 3.99
C ILE A 16 9.17 3.72 4.59
N GLN A 17 9.25 3.71 5.92
CA GLN A 17 10.42 3.21 6.64
C GLN A 17 10.49 1.70 6.41
N LEU A 18 11.22 1.30 5.38
CA LEU A 18 11.63 -0.09 5.18
C LEU A 18 12.64 -0.42 6.29
N THR A 19 12.16 -0.91 7.42
CA THR A 19 13.04 -1.49 8.44
C THR A 19 13.65 -2.75 7.85
N ARG A 20 14.92 -2.65 7.42
CA ARG A 20 15.78 -3.78 7.08
C ARG A 20 16.04 -4.57 8.36
N ASN A 21 15.16 -5.52 8.66
CA ASN A 21 15.43 -6.52 9.67
C ASN A 21 16.44 -7.50 9.06
N GLN A 22 17.71 -7.29 9.38
CA GLN A 22 18.73 -8.33 9.27
C GLN A 22 18.46 -9.30 10.41
N GLU A 23 18.02 -10.51 10.09
CA GLU A 23 18.32 -11.70 10.87
C GLU A 23 18.20 -12.93 9.98
N LYS A 24 19.27 -13.74 10.05
CA LYS A 24 19.53 -15.04 9.41
C LYS A 24 18.28 -15.93 9.49
N ASP A 25 17.89 -16.75 8.51
CA ASP A 25 18.63 -17.90 7.99
C ASP A 25 17.78 -18.52 6.84
N GLU A 26 18.46 -19.16 5.89
CA GLU A 26 17.99 -20.22 4.99
C GLU A 26 16.62 -20.10 4.25
N MET A 27 16.75 -19.70 2.97
CA MET A 27 16.17 -20.36 1.79
C MET A 27 14.69 -20.81 1.89
N HIS A 28 13.74 -19.97 1.49
CA HIS A 28 12.57 -20.39 0.71
C HIS A 28 12.01 -19.17 -0.03
N ASN A 29 12.04 -19.23 -1.37
CA ASN A 29 11.35 -18.30 -2.26
C ASN A 29 9.83 -18.40 -2.01
N LYS A 30 9.34 -17.62 -1.06
CA LYS A 30 7.93 -17.23 -0.99
C LYS A 30 7.90 -15.72 -0.91
N GLU A 31 7.36 -15.15 -1.97
CA GLU A 31 7.05 -13.75 -2.18
C GLU A 31 6.46 -13.15 -0.90
N LEU A 32 7.34 -12.53 -0.09
CA LEU A 32 7.00 -11.89 1.17
C LEU A 32 6.26 -10.60 0.81
N VAL A 33 4.96 -10.72 0.58
CA VAL A 33 4.06 -9.57 0.57
C VAL A 33 4.03 -9.06 2.01
N GLY A 34 4.95 -8.15 2.33
CA GLY A 34 5.02 -7.52 3.64
C GLY A 34 3.74 -6.73 3.88
N LEU A 35 2.81 -7.30 4.64
CA LEU A 35 1.65 -6.61 5.16
C LEU A 35 2.14 -5.57 6.18
N VAL A 36 2.37 -4.35 5.70
CA VAL A 36 2.67 -3.20 6.56
C VAL A 36 1.42 -2.91 7.37
N GLN A 37 1.33 -3.45 8.59
CA GLN A 37 0.39 -2.96 9.58
C GLN A 37 0.75 -1.51 9.87
N ALA A 38 -0.04 -0.59 9.31
CA ALA A 38 -0.02 0.79 9.73
C ALA A 38 -0.48 0.80 11.19
N ASN A 39 0.47 0.90 12.12
CA ASN A 39 0.20 1.05 13.54
C ASN A 39 -0.79 2.22 13.71
N GLN A 40 -2.03 1.87 14.04
CA GLN A 40 -3.16 2.80 14.11
C GLN A 40 -3.10 3.70 15.36
N GLU A 41 -2.14 3.43 16.26
CA GLU A 41 -2.07 4.02 17.60
C GLU A 41 -1.55 5.47 17.62
N ASP A 42 -0.89 5.96 16.57
CA ASP A 42 -0.40 7.35 16.49
C ASP A 42 -1.27 8.27 15.60
N SER A 43 -2.56 7.94 15.43
CA SER A 43 -3.50 8.72 14.61
C SER A 43 -3.85 10.11 15.15
N LYS A 44 -3.27 10.54 16.30
CA LYS A 44 -3.60 11.82 16.93
C LYS A 44 -2.82 13.04 16.45
N LEU A 45 -1.79 12.94 15.60
CA LEU A 45 -0.86 14.06 15.40
C LEU A 45 -0.43 14.34 13.97
N CYS A 46 -1.34 14.29 13.00
CA CYS A 46 -1.10 15.05 11.78
C CYS A 46 -2.39 15.66 11.24
N SER A 47 -2.92 16.65 11.95
CA SER A 47 -3.91 17.59 11.41
C SER A 47 -3.28 18.55 10.39
N CYS A 48 -2.23 18.15 9.68
CA CYS A 48 -1.71 18.90 8.55
C CYS A 48 -2.79 18.91 7.47
N SER A 49 -3.66 19.92 7.52
CA SER A 49 -4.53 20.25 6.42
C SER A 49 -3.64 20.50 5.21
N ALA A 50 -3.68 19.59 4.25
CA ALA A 50 -3.07 19.83 2.95
C ALA A 50 -3.65 21.13 2.37
N SER A 51 -2.85 21.86 1.59
CA SER A 51 -3.39 23.05 0.92
C SER A 51 -4.58 22.64 0.03
N PRO A 52 -5.63 23.47 -0.09
CA PRO A 52 -6.80 23.11 -0.88
C PRO A 52 -6.47 22.69 -2.32
N LEU A 53 -5.48 23.35 -2.94
CA LEU A 53 -4.98 23.01 -4.27
C LEU A 53 -4.31 21.62 -4.33
N LEU A 54 -3.56 21.23 -3.30
CA LEU A 54 -2.97 19.89 -3.22
C LEU A 54 -4.05 18.82 -3.01
N LEU A 55 -5.08 19.13 -2.22
CA LEU A 55 -6.19 18.21 -1.99
C LEU A 55 -6.99 17.96 -3.29
N GLU A 56 -7.29 19.02 -4.04
CA GLU A 56 -7.96 18.92 -5.34
C GLU A 56 -7.13 18.13 -6.35
N TYR A 57 -5.81 18.42 -6.42
CA TYR A 57 -4.90 17.66 -7.27
C TYR A 57 -4.86 16.17 -6.88
N ALA A 58 -4.72 15.87 -5.59
CA ALA A 58 -4.67 14.51 -5.08
C ALA A 58 -5.98 13.76 -5.34
N HIS A 59 -7.12 14.44 -5.21
CA HIS A 59 -8.44 13.89 -5.52
C HIS A 59 -8.53 13.51 -7.00
N ARG A 60 -8.25 14.45 -7.91
CA ARG A 60 -8.27 14.21 -9.36
C ARG A 60 -7.31 13.07 -9.76
N LEU A 61 -6.10 13.04 -9.20
CA LEU A 61 -5.15 11.97 -9.46
C LEU A 61 -5.66 10.62 -8.94
N SER A 62 -6.29 10.60 -7.77
CA SER A 62 -6.85 9.38 -7.19
C SER A 62 -7.98 8.83 -8.07
N GLU A 63 -8.86 9.70 -8.57
CA GLU A 63 -9.90 9.33 -9.55
C GLU A 63 -9.28 8.76 -10.84
N ASP A 64 -8.25 9.42 -11.40
CA ASP A 64 -7.57 8.94 -12.60
C ASP A 64 -6.95 7.54 -12.42
N ILE A 65 -6.39 7.26 -11.24
CA ILE A 65 -5.81 5.95 -10.91
C ILE A 65 -6.91 4.90 -10.81
N VAL A 66 -7.99 5.19 -10.08
CA VAL A 66 -9.13 4.27 -9.94
C VAL A 66 -9.76 3.99 -11.31
N ASN A 67 -9.98 5.01 -12.13
CA ASN A 67 -10.54 4.87 -13.47
C ASN A 67 -9.66 4.01 -14.39
N LYS A 68 -8.33 4.11 -14.27
CA LYS A 68 -7.41 3.24 -15.02
C LYS A 68 -7.47 1.81 -14.51
N ALA A 69 -7.42 1.62 -13.20
CA ALA A 69 -7.48 0.30 -12.58
C ALA A 69 -8.80 -0.43 -12.91
N VAL A 70 -9.94 0.27 -12.86
CA VAL A 70 -11.25 -0.29 -13.21
C VAL A 70 -11.31 -0.68 -14.68
N ARG A 71 -10.78 0.15 -15.60
CA ARG A 71 -10.71 -0.21 -17.02
C ARG A 71 -9.86 -1.45 -17.26
N GLN A 72 -8.67 -1.50 -16.66
CA GLN A 72 -7.79 -2.67 -16.77
C GLN A 72 -8.46 -3.93 -16.20
N TRP A 73 -9.12 -3.81 -15.05
CA TRP A 73 -9.86 -4.91 -14.45
C TRP A 73 -10.99 -5.39 -15.37
N ALA A 74 -11.80 -4.48 -15.92
CA ALA A 74 -12.89 -4.83 -16.83
C ALA A 74 -12.41 -5.48 -18.13
N GLU A 75 -11.29 -5.02 -18.69
CA GLU A 75 -10.66 -5.64 -19.87
C GLU A 75 -10.23 -7.09 -19.57
N VAL A 76 -9.57 -7.32 -18.43
CA VAL A 76 -9.13 -8.65 -18.01
C VAL A 76 -10.31 -9.57 -17.67
N ASP A 77 -11.31 -9.06 -16.97
CA ASP A 77 -12.51 -9.80 -16.58
C ASP A 77 -13.31 -10.23 -17.81
N SER A 78 -13.49 -9.32 -18.78
CA SER A 78 -14.19 -9.64 -20.04
C SER A 78 -13.52 -10.75 -20.85
N LYS A 79 -12.19 -10.83 -20.81
CA LYS A 79 -11.40 -11.81 -21.56
C LYS A 79 -11.64 -13.26 -21.13
N TYR A 80 -12.05 -13.46 -19.88
CA TYR A 80 -12.24 -14.78 -19.29
C TYR A 80 -13.68 -15.00 -18.79
N SER A 81 -14.59 -14.11 -19.18
CA SER A 81 -15.99 -14.14 -18.76
C SER A 81 -16.76 -15.40 -19.22
N ASP A 82 -16.24 -16.10 -20.23
CA ASP A 82 -16.81 -17.33 -20.80
C ASP A 82 -16.26 -18.60 -20.16
N ILE A 83 -15.25 -18.51 -19.30
CA ILE A 83 -14.65 -19.68 -18.64
C ILE A 83 -15.47 -20.03 -17.40
N PRO A 84 -16.18 -21.17 -17.38
CA PRO A 84 -16.93 -21.59 -16.21
C PRO A 84 -15.98 -21.92 -15.04
N TYR A 85 -16.39 -21.58 -13.83
CA TYR A 85 -15.67 -21.99 -12.62
C TYR A 85 -15.74 -23.51 -12.46
N ILE A 86 -14.60 -24.14 -12.23
CA ILE A 86 -14.53 -25.54 -11.81
C ILE A 86 -14.74 -25.56 -10.30
N GLU A 87 -15.92 -25.99 -9.86
CA GLU A 87 -16.17 -26.26 -8.45
C GLU A 87 -15.23 -27.38 -8.00
N SER A 88 -14.38 -27.09 -7.02
CA SER A 88 -13.60 -28.12 -6.34
C SER A 88 -14.36 -28.46 -5.06
N ASP A 89 -15.06 -29.59 -5.04
CA ASP A 89 -15.54 -30.16 -3.79
C ASP A 89 -14.30 -30.41 -2.92
N ALA A 90 -14.07 -29.51 -1.97
CA ALA A 90 -13.02 -29.68 -0.97
C ALA A 90 -13.42 -30.86 -0.09
N ILE A 91 -12.82 -32.02 -0.37
CA ILE A 91 -12.88 -33.21 0.50
C ILE A 91 -11.94 -32.99 1.69
#